data_AF-A0A842XVQ0-F1
#
_entry.id   AF-A0A842XVQ0-F1
#
_cell.length_a   1.000
_cell.length_b   1.000
_cell.length_c   1.000
_cell.angle_alpha   90.00
_cell.angle_beta   90.00
_cell.angle_gamma   90.00
#
_symmetry.space_group_name_H-M   'P 1'
#
loop_
_entity.id
_entity.type
_entity.pdbx_description
1 polymer ?
#
loop_
_entity_poly.entity_id
_entity_poly.type
_entity_poly.pdbx_seq_one_letter_code
_entity_poly.pdbx_strand_id
1 'polypeptide(L)'
;MSIVQEIMCSHCGAPISFEPGEIIATCKYCGYTVVIETGKAFTFEHSMLQNKYDLTKIEEPIRNWMRAGFLKPSDLARKSKITEKTLIYLPFWVMSVEAESVYKGIFERITPPVVKEGKIEKKYDWLVLARKATKFPTREYDVPLTGKVAYDFRKIEAFAKVLNSEIEKNEAVELAKQQIEEHHRFLAQQDVDRIIEMKNEIKIDQTVYLHAPVWFVKYEYKGKAYQLLIDGSTGMVIKGDIPSTGFGIF
;
A
#
# COMPACT_ATOMS: atom_id res chain seq x y z
N MET A 1 12.15 -10.19 21.77
CA MET A 1 13.29 -9.42 21.22
C MET A 1 13.63 -10.07 19.89
N SER A 2 13.36 -9.40 18.77
CA SER A 2 13.83 -9.86 17.46
C SER A 2 15.35 -9.74 17.43
N ILE A 3 16.04 -10.81 17.03
CA ILE A 3 17.50 -10.77 16.85
C ILE A 3 17.73 -10.01 15.56
N VAL A 4 18.22 -8.78 15.68
CA VAL A 4 18.66 -7.97 14.53
C VAL A 4 19.91 -8.63 13.97
N GLN A 5 19.90 -8.95 12.67
CA GLN A 5 21.06 -9.49 11.97
C GLN A 5 21.75 -8.37 11.20
N GLU A 6 23.04 -8.52 10.93
CA GLU A 6 23.84 -7.52 10.22
C GLU A 6 24.66 -8.15 9.10
N ILE A 7 24.73 -7.44 7.97
CA ILE A 7 25.68 -7.71 6.88
C ILE A 7 26.49 -6.45 6.56
N MET A 8 27.68 -6.62 6.00
CA MET A 8 28.50 -5.49 5.56
C MET A 8 28.05 -5.02 4.18
N CYS A 9 27.83 -3.71 4.02
CA CYS A 9 27.49 -3.13 2.74
C CYS A 9 28.63 -3.32 1.73
N SER A 10 28.36 -3.99 0.60
CA SER A 10 29.36 -4.21 -0.46
C SER A 10 29.78 -2.93 -1.20
N HIS A 11 29.06 -1.82 -1.02
CA HIS A 11 29.39 -0.54 -1.64
C HIS A 11 30.21 0.39 -0.73
N CYS A 12 29.86 0.52 0.56
CA CYS A 12 30.52 1.48 1.47
C CYS A 12 31.18 0.84 2.71
N GLY A 13 31.00 -0.46 2.93
CA GLY A 13 31.54 -1.17 4.09
C GLY A 13 30.80 -0.93 5.41
N ALA A 14 29.75 -0.11 5.44
CA ALA A 14 28.98 0.11 6.67
C ALA A 14 28.04 -1.08 7.00
N PRO A 15 27.73 -1.33 8.29
CA PRO A 15 26.80 -2.39 8.67
C PRO A 15 25.37 -2.07 8.23
N ILE A 16 24.71 -3.05 7.64
CA ILE A 16 23.29 -3.03 7.27
C ILE A 16 22.57 -3.97 8.22
N SER A 17 21.79 -3.39 9.13
CA SER A 17 20.94 -4.14 10.05
C SER A 17 19.59 -4.46 9.40
N PHE A 18 19.09 -5.67 9.58
CA PHE A 18 17.79 -6.11 9.06
C PHE A 18 17.07 -7.02 10.06
N GLU A 19 15.74 -7.05 9.96
CA GLU A 19 14.88 -7.92 10.78
C GLU A 19 14.78 -9.33 10.17
N PRO A 20 14.62 -10.39 10.99
CA PRO A 20 14.39 -11.74 10.47
C PRO A 20 13.20 -11.79 9.51
N GLY A 21 13.41 -12.39 8.34
CA GLY A 21 12.42 -12.46 7.27
C GLY A 21 12.52 -11.33 6.24
N GLU A 22 13.29 -10.28 6.52
CA GLU A 22 13.66 -9.31 5.49
C GLU A 22 14.62 -9.96 4.48
N ILE A 23 14.38 -9.74 3.20
CA ILE A 23 15.12 -10.34 2.09
C ILE A 23 15.82 -9.29 1.21
N ILE A 24 15.35 -8.03 1.26
CA ILE A 24 15.96 -6.90 0.55
C ILE A 24 16.15 -5.79 1.58
N ALA A 25 17.39 -5.37 1.80
CA ALA A 25 17.72 -4.29 2.71
C ALA A 25 18.44 -3.14 2.00
N THR A 26 18.18 -1.93 2.48
CA THR A 26 18.81 -0.71 1.96
C THR A 26 19.78 -0.13 2.98
N CYS A 27 21.02 0.14 2.56
CA CYS A 27 22.03 0.72 3.43
C CYS A 27 21.66 2.16 3.79
N LYS A 28 21.47 2.44 5.09
CA LYS A 28 21.15 3.78 5.59
C LYS A 28 22.27 4.82 5.42
N TYR A 29 23.48 4.39 5.08
CA TYR A 29 24.67 5.26 4.98
C TYR A 29 24.98 5.69 3.54
N CYS A 30 24.59 4.90 2.54
CA CYS A 30 24.88 5.20 1.14
C CYS A 30 23.72 4.94 0.17
N GLY A 31 22.59 4.38 0.65
CA GLY A 31 21.42 4.06 -0.18
C GLY A 31 21.56 2.80 -1.03
N TYR A 32 22.66 2.04 -0.90
CA TYR A 32 22.86 0.81 -1.66
C TYR A 32 21.92 -0.31 -1.18
N THR A 33 21.17 -0.88 -2.13
CA THR A 33 20.19 -1.93 -1.88
C THR A 33 20.74 -3.29 -2.25
N VAL A 34 20.58 -4.25 -1.35
CA VAL A 34 21.16 -5.59 -1.42
C VAL A 34 20.11 -6.66 -1.17
N VAL A 35 20.20 -7.76 -1.92
CA VAL A 35 19.45 -8.99 -1.63
C VAL A 35 20.20 -9.76 -0.53
N ILE A 36 19.59 -9.89 0.65
CA ILE A 36 20.25 -10.37 1.87
C ILE A 36 20.82 -11.79 1.70
N GLU A 37 20.04 -12.72 1.14
CA GLU A 37 20.44 -14.13 1.01
C GLU A 37 21.68 -14.31 0.12
N THR A 38 21.78 -13.52 -0.96
CA THR A 38 22.85 -13.67 -1.95
C THR A 38 23.97 -12.65 -1.79
N GLY A 39 23.75 -11.59 -1.01
CA GLY A 39 24.65 -10.43 -0.91
C GLY A 39 24.80 -9.64 -2.22
N LYS A 40 24.06 -9.99 -3.28
CA LYS A 40 24.17 -9.39 -4.61
C LYS A 40 23.47 -8.04 -4.67
N ALA A 41 23.91 -7.22 -5.62
CA ALA A 41 23.28 -5.95 -5.95
C ALA A 41 21.80 -6.16 -6.30
N PHE A 42 20.95 -5.27 -5.79
CA PHE A 42 19.58 -5.15 -6.27
C PHE A 42 19.58 -4.57 -7.69
N THR A 43 18.99 -5.28 -8.64
CA THR A 43 19.07 -4.95 -10.08
C THR A 43 17.80 -4.31 -10.65
N PHE A 44 16.74 -4.18 -9.85
CA PHE A 44 15.50 -3.55 -10.28
C PHE A 44 15.48 -2.06 -9.94
N GLU A 45 14.54 -1.34 -10.55
CA GLU A 45 14.33 0.07 -10.22
C GLU A 45 13.92 0.20 -8.74
N HIS A 46 14.73 0.95 -7.98
CA HIS A 46 14.44 1.32 -6.61
C HIS A 46 14.09 2.81 -6.55
N SER A 47 12.83 3.09 -6.28
CA SER A 47 12.27 4.44 -6.27
C SER A 47 11.71 4.79 -4.89
N MET A 48 11.48 6.08 -4.66
CA MET A 48 10.79 6.59 -3.49
C MET A 48 9.86 7.76 -3.84
N LEU A 49 8.83 7.95 -3.02
CA LEU A 49 8.10 9.21 -2.95
C LEU A 49 8.68 10.06 -1.83
N GLN A 50 8.72 11.37 -2.00
CA GLN A 50 9.21 12.29 -0.98
C GLN A 50 8.06 12.74 -0.08
N ASN A 51 8.29 12.70 1.22
CA ASN A 51 7.36 13.29 2.18
C ASN A 51 7.45 14.83 2.14
N LYS A 52 6.31 15.49 2.36
CA LYS A 52 6.17 16.95 2.34
C LYS A 52 5.85 17.57 3.70
N TYR A 53 5.64 16.73 4.72
CA TYR A 53 5.13 17.17 6.03
C TYR A 53 6.12 16.85 7.15
N ASP A 54 6.34 17.78 8.06
CA ASP A 54 6.98 17.48 9.35
C ASP A 54 5.91 17.16 10.42
N LEU A 55 6.36 16.88 11.64
CA LEU A 55 5.48 16.57 12.78
C LEU A 55 4.44 17.65 13.06
N THR A 56 4.70 18.91 12.70
CA THR A 56 3.77 20.02 12.91
C THR A 56 2.84 20.19 11.70
N LYS A 57 3.38 20.19 10.48
CA LYS A 57 2.63 20.41 9.24
C LYS A 57 1.62 19.30 8.96
N ILE A 58 1.88 18.06 9.38
CA ILE A 58 0.95 16.94 9.18
C ILE A 58 -0.35 17.11 9.97
N GLU A 59 -0.37 17.94 11.03
CA GLU A 59 -1.57 18.16 11.82
C GLU A 59 -2.71 18.79 11.02
N GLU A 60 -2.41 19.64 10.04
CA GLU A 60 -3.44 20.27 9.24
C GLU A 60 -4.21 19.27 8.37
N PRO A 61 -3.57 18.41 7.54
CA PRO A 61 -4.25 17.31 6.85
C PRO A 61 -5.10 16.43 7.78
N ILE A 62 -4.58 16.09 8.96
CA ILE A 62 -5.29 15.29 9.97
C ILE A 62 -6.57 16.01 10.41
N ARG A 63 -6.47 17.28 10.81
CA ARG A 63 -7.61 18.07 11.30
C ARG A 63 -8.61 18.35 10.18
N ASN A 64 -8.16 18.58 8.95
CA ASN A 64 -9.03 18.78 7.80
C ASN A 64 -9.87 17.53 7.52
N TRP A 65 -9.25 16.34 7.53
CA TRP A 65 -10.00 15.10 7.44
C TRP A 65 -10.99 14.93 8.59
N MET A 66 -10.61 15.25 9.83
CA MET A 66 -11.53 15.14 10.98
C MET A 66 -12.75 16.06 10.89
N ARG A 67 -12.63 17.22 10.21
CA ARG A 67 -13.76 18.15 9.99
C ARG A 67 -14.66 17.73 8.83
N ALA A 68 -14.14 16.98 7.88
CA ALA A 68 -14.82 16.66 6.63
C ALA A 68 -15.61 15.34 6.70
N GLY A 69 -16.84 15.32 6.17
CA GLY A 69 -17.63 14.11 5.97
C GLY A 69 -18.79 13.96 6.96
N PHE A 70 -19.95 13.56 6.42
CA PHE A 70 -21.23 13.53 7.15
C PHE A 70 -21.27 12.53 8.31
N LEU A 71 -20.54 11.41 8.21
CA LEU A 71 -20.55 10.35 9.23
C LEU A 71 -19.68 10.68 10.46
N LYS A 72 -18.91 11.78 10.44
CA LYS A 72 -17.99 12.13 11.53
C LYS A 72 -18.68 13.07 12.53
N PRO A 73 -18.44 12.90 13.84
CA PRO A 73 -18.94 13.85 14.83
C PRO A 73 -18.47 15.28 14.52
N SER A 74 -19.38 16.25 14.59
CA SER A 74 -19.08 17.65 14.27
C SER A 74 -18.02 18.29 15.18
N ASP A 75 -17.84 17.75 16.39
CA ASP A 75 -16.83 18.18 17.35
C ASP A 75 -15.54 17.34 17.33
N LEU A 76 -15.41 16.38 16.40
CA LEU A 76 -14.28 15.44 16.32
C LEU A 76 -12.94 16.17 16.30
N ALA A 77 -12.73 17.07 15.34
CA ALA A 77 -11.48 17.82 15.20
C ALA A 77 -11.12 18.67 16.43
N ARG A 78 -12.13 19.15 17.18
CA ARG A 78 -11.93 20.02 18.36
C ARG A 78 -11.67 19.22 19.62
N LYS A 79 -12.35 18.09 19.82
CA LYS A 79 -12.28 17.28 21.04
C LYS A 79 -11.31 16.10 20.93
N SER A 80 -10.82 15.76 19.74
CA SER A 80 -9.84 14.70 19.58
C SER A 80 -8.45 15.15 20.01
N LYS A 81 -7.73 14.24 20.65
CA LYS A 81 -6.32 14.39 20.99
C LYS A 81 -5.49 13.48 20.11
N ILE A 82 -4.58 14.05 19.31
CA ILE A 82 -3.59 13.24 18.58
C ILE A 82 -2.60 12.71 19.61
N THR A 83 -2.44 11.40 19.69
CA THR A 83 -1.59 10.72 20.69
C THR A 83 -0.28 10.24 20.10
N GLU A 84 -0.25 9.89 18.81
CA GLU A 84 0.96 9.41 18.13
C GLU A 84 0.97 9.90 16.67
N LYS A 85 2.14 10.26 16.16
CA LYS A 85 2.41 10.58 14.75
C LYS A 85 3.73 9.92 14.36
N THR A 86 3.65 8.89 13.53
CA THR A 86 4.81 8.10 13.12
C THR A 86 4.88 8.08 11.60
N LEU A 87 5.97 8.59 11.02
CA LEU A 87 6.24 8.52 9.59
C LEU A 87 6.98 7.23 9.27
N ILE A 88 6.42 6.42 8.37
CA ILE A 88 7.00 5.16 7.92
C ILE A 88 7.06 5.12 6.40
N TYR A 89 8.25 4.91 5.84
CA TYR A 89 8.43 4.57 4.43
C TYR A 89 8.16 3.08 4.24
N LEU A 90 7.00 2.77 3.67
CA LEU A 90 6.56 1.41 3.40
C LEU A 90 7.09 0.94 2.04
N PRO A 91 7.65 -0.28 1.94
CA PRO A 91 8.12 -0.85 0.70
C PRO A 91 6.96 -1.50 -0.06
N PHE A 92 6.85 -1.19 -1.34
CA PHE A 92 5.87 -1.74 -2.25
C PHE A 92 6.55 -2.27 -3.51
N TRP A 93 5.98 -3.32 -4.08
CA TRP A 93 6.17 -3.66 -5.48
C TRP A 93 5.02 -3.05 -6.29
N VAL A 94 5.36 -2.15 -7.20
CA VAL A 94 4.42 -1.54 -8.15
C VAL A 94 4.63 -2.22 -9.49
N MET A 95 3.57 -2.80 -10.05
CA MET A 95 3.62 -3.52 -11.32
C MET A 95 2.69 -2.87 -12.33
N SER A 96 3.23 -2.50 -13.50
CA SER A 96 2.41 -2.14 -14.65
C SER A 96 1.89 -3.44 -15.28
N VAL A 97 0.57 -3.63 -15.22
CA VAL A 97 -0.08 -4.88 -15.64
C VAL A 97 -1.13 -4.60 -16.72
N GLU A 98 -1.06 -5.35 -17.81
CA GLU A 98 -2.14 -5.48 -18.79
C GLU A 98 -2.85 -6.81 -18.53
N ALA A 99 -4.14 -6.75 -18.22
CA ALA A 99 -4.94 -7.93 -17.90
C ALA A 99 -6.15 -8.02 -18.82
N GLU A 100 -6.28 -9.16 -19.48
CA GLU A 100 -7.40 -9.54 -20.31
C GLU A 100 -8.10 -10.76 -19.71
N SER A 101 -9.42 -10.72 -19.60
CA SER A 101 -10.22 -11.87 -19.21
C SER A 101 -11.41 -12.05 -20.12
N VAL A 102 -11.58 -13.25 -20.66
CA VAL A 102 -12.78 -13.66 -21.39
C VAL A 102 -13.56 -14.61 -20.50
N TYR A 103 -14.87 -14.37 -20.34
CA TYR A 103 -15.73 -15.18 -19.48
C TYR A 103 -17.05 -15.52 -20.15
N LYS A 104 -17.63 -16.62 -19.70
CA LYS A 104 -18.96 -17.09 -20.05
C LYS A 104 -19.72 -17.40 -18.77
N GLY A 105 -20.96 -16.94 -18.67
CA GLY A 105 -21.78 -17.14 -17.49
C GLY A 105 -23.27 -17.13 -17.79
N ILE A 106 -24.06 -17.24 -16.74
CA ILE A 106 -25.53 -17.24 -16.77
C ILE A 106 -26.04 -16.02 -16.04
N PHE A 107 -26.97 -15.32 -16.67
CA PHE A 107 -27.75 -14.25 -16.07
C PHE A 107 -29.16 -14.78 -15.73
N GLU A 108 -29.47 -14.86 -14.44
CA GLU A 108 -30.65 -15.54 -13.89
C GLU A 108 -31.74 -14.55 -13.46
N ARG A 109 -31.46 -13.24 -13.49
CA ARG A 109 -32.42 -12.18 -13.12
C ARG A 109 -33.55 -11.98 -14.15
N ILE A 110 -33.63 -12.85 -15.17
CA ILE A 110 -34.67 -12.90 -16.21
C ILE A 110 -35.09 -14.36 -16.47
N THR A 111 -36.30 -14.55 -17.00
CA THR A 111 -36.84 -15.88 -17.35
C THR A 111 -37.14 -15.94 -18.86
N PRO A 112 -36.55 -16.90 -19.62
CA PRO A 112 -35.58 -17.91 -19.18
C PRO A 112 -34.19 -17.29 -18.86
N PRO A 113 -33.36 -17.96 -18.02
CA PRO A 113 -31.97 -17.54 -17.83
C PRO A 113 -31.21 -17.51 -19.15
N VAL A 114 -30.34 -16.52 -19.32
CA VAL A 114 -29.60 -16.31 -20.57
C VAL A 114 -28.11 -16.56 -20.35
N VAL A 115 -27.50 -17.27 -21.29
CA VAL A 115 -26.05 -17.42 -21.35
C VAL A 115 -25.45 -16.16 -21.94
N LYS A 116 -24.47 -15.59 -21.25
CA LYS A 116 -23.78 -14.36 -21.64
C LYS A 116 -22.28 -14.60 -21.71
N GLU A 117 -21.65 -13.98 -22.70
CA GLU A 117 -20.20 -13.94 -22.86
C GLU A 117 -19.73 -12.50 -22.73
N GLY A 118 -18.55 -12.31 -22.15
CA GLY A 118 -18.00 -10.98 -21.89
C GLY A 118 -16.48 -10.97 -21.89
N LYS A 119 -15.93 -9.77 -22.04
CA LYS A 119 -14.50 -9.49 -22.04
C LYS A 119 -14.19 -8.34 -21.08
N ILE A 120 -13.13 -8.48 -20.29
CA ILE A 120 -12.57 -7.44 -19.42
C ILE A 120 -11.15 -7.16 -19.91
N GLU A 121 -10.88 -5.93 -20.30
CA GLU A 121 -9.53 -5.46 -20.67
C GLU A 121 -9.20 -4.25 -19.81
N LYS A 122 -8.14 -4.37 -19.00
CA LYS A 122 -7.75 -3.33 -18.06
C LYS A 122 -6.24 -3.21 -17.98
N LYS A 123 -5.77 -1.98 -17.76
CA LYS A 123 -4.39 -1.69 -17.38
C LYS A 123 -4.37 -1.21 -15.93
N TYR A 124 -3.40 -1.67 -15.16
CA TYR A 124 -3.26 -1.35 -13.75
C TYR A 124 -1.83 -0.99 -13.40
N ASP A 125 -1.68 -0.09 -12.44
CA ASP A 125 -0.50 -0.02 -11.59
C ASP A 125 -0.80 -0.77 -10.29
N TRP A 126 -0.51 -2.07 -10.28
CA TRP A 126 -0.87 -2.95 -9.18
C TRP A 126 0.12 -2.87 -8.02
N LEU A 127 -0.40 -2.61 -6.83
CA LEU A 127 0.40 -2.40 -5.63
C LEU A 127 0.39 -3.63 -4.72
N VAL A 128 1.57 -4.18 -4.45
CA VAL A 128 1.77 -5.23 -3.44
C VAL A 128 2.65 -4.67 -2.33
N LEU A 129 2.14 -4.64 -1.10
CA LEU A 129 2.95 -4.31 0.07
C LEU A 129 4.01 -5.41 0.24
N ALA A 130 5.27 -5.01 0.31
CA ALA A 130 6.38 -5.94 0.41
C ALA A 130 6.66 -6.37 1.88
N ARG A 131 5.61 -6.50 2.69
CA ARG A 131 5.64 -6.93 4.10
C ARG A 131 4.50 -7.93 4.35
N LYS A 132 4.80 -9.05 5.01
CA LYS A 132 3.85 -10.13 5.30
C LYS A 132 3.02 -9.86 6.56
N ALA A 133 3.61 -9.26 7.59
CA ALA A 133 2.96 -9.10 8.90
C ALA A 133 2.14 -7.81 9.07
N THR A 134 2.14 -6.90 8.08
CA THR A 134 1.50 -5.59 8.20
C THR A 134 0.17 -5.56 7.45
N LYS A 135 -0.95 -5.39 8.16
CA LYS A 135 -2.23 -5.08 7.53
C LYS A 135 -2.21 -3.63 7.04
N PHE A 136 -1.96 -3.43 5.75
CA PHE A 136 -2.06 -2.13 5.10
C PHE A 136 -3.14 -2.18 4.01
N PRO A 137 -4.01 -1.17 3.89
CA PRO A 137 -5.10 -1.17 2.93
C PRO A 137 -4.61 -0.79 1.52
N THR A 138 -3.83 -1.68 0.87
CA THR A 138 -3.25 -1.41 -0.47
C THR A 138 -4.30 -1.02 -1.50
N ARG A 139 -5.52 -1.55 -1.40
CA ARG A 139 -6.67 -1.21 -2.27
C ARG A 139 -7.19 0.22 -2.11
N GLU A 140 -7.02 0.80 -0.94
CA GLU A 140 -7.47 2.16 -0.63
C GLU A 140 -6.36 3.18 -0.90
N TYR A 141 -5.15 2.72 -1.24
CA TYR A 141 -4.01 3.60 -1.48
C TYR A 141 -3.79 3.85 -2.97
N ASP A 142 -4.19 5.05 -3.42
CA ASP A 142 -3.83 5.56 -4.74
C ASP A 142 -2.44 6.22 -4.69
N VAL A 143 -1.43 5.50 -5.19
CA VAL A 143 -0.04 5.91 -5.08
C VAL A 143 0.30 6.93 -6.18
N PRO A 144 0.82 8.12 -5.86
CA PRO A 144 1.12 9.16 -6.86
C PRO A 144 2.43 8.88 -7.62
N LEU A 145 2.42 7.87 -8.49
CA LEU A 145 3.62 7.37 -9.20
C LEU A 145 4.32 8.43 -10.07
N THR A 146 3.59 9.46 -10.53
CA THR A 146 4.16 10.58 -11.29
C THR A 146 5.20 11.38 -10.51
N GLY A 147 5.12 11.39 -9.17
CA GLY A 147 6.04 12.09 -8.29
C GLY A 147 7.24 11.25 -7.81
N LYS A 148 7.39 10.00 -8.28
CA LYS A 148 8.48 9.12 -7.81
C LYS A 148 9.83 9.61 -8.30
N VAL A 149 10.83 9.48 -7.44
CA VAL A 149 12.24 9.74 -7.75
C VAL A 149 13.05 8.47 -7.46
N ALA A 150 14.25 8.36 -8.02
CA ALA A 150 15.19 7.33 -7.59
C ALA A 150 15.39 7.39 -6.08
N TYR A 151 15.51 6.22 -5.44
CA TYR A 151 15.70 6.15 -4.00
C TYR A 151 16.94 6.93 -3.55
N ASP A 152 16.76 7.84 -2.59
CA ASP A 152 17.82 8.66 -2.03
C ASP A 152 17.64 8.76 -0.52
N PHE A 153 18.47 8.01 0.22
CA PHE A 153 18.45 7.97 1.68
C PHE A 153 18.61 9.35 2.34
N ARG A 154 19.24 10.32 1.64
CA ARG A 154 19.44 11.69 2.16
C ARG A 154 18.16 12.51 2.19
N LYS A 155 17.13 12.07 1.45
CA LYS A 155 15.80 12.69 1.40
C LYS A 155 14.82 12.09 2.39
N ILE A 156 15.25 11.09 3.17
CA ILE A 156 14.47 10.48 4.24
C ILE A 156 14.65 11.30 5.52
N GLU A 157 13.56 11.64 6.18
CA GLU A 157 13.58 12.36 7.44
C GLU A 157 14.23 11.53 8.55
N ALA A 158 15.10 12.14 9.34
CA ALA A 158 15.82 11.43 10.41
C ALA A 158 14.91 10.79 11.47
N PHE A 159 13.69 11.29 11.64
CA PHE A 159 12.68 10.73 12.56
C PHE A 159 11.81 9.64 11.93
N ALA A 160 11.92 9.42 10.62
CA ALA A 160 11.11 8.44 9.91
C ALA A 160 11.68 7.02 10.10
N LYS A 161 10.78 6.04 10.14
CA LYS A 161 11.15 4.63 10.00
C LYS A 161 11.15 4.26 8.52
N VAL A 162 12.16 3.50 8.07
CA VAL A 162 12.15 2.88 6.74
C VAL A 162 12.02 1.38 6.94
N LEU A 163 11.05 0.75 6.27
CA LEU A 163 10.89 -0.70 6.29
C LEU A 163 11.53 -1.32 5.05
N ASN A 164 12.21 -2.44 5.26
CA ASN A 164 12.79 -3.27 4.20
C ASN A 164 11.79 -4.33 3.72
N SER A 165 12.08 -4.98 2.59
CA SER A 165 11.18 -5.98 2.00
C SER A 165 11.27 -7.33 2.68
N GLU A 166 10.13 -7.97 2.92
CA GLU A 166 9.97 -9.39 3.27
C GLU A 166 9.47 -10.23 2.09
N ILE A 167 9.21 -9.60 0.93
CA ILE A 167 8.64 -10.23 -0.27
C ILE A 167 9.51 -9.90 -1.47
N GLU A 168 9.89 -10.91 -2.25
CA GLU A 168 10.70 -10.72 -3.46
C GLU A 168 9.82 -10.41 -4.66
N LYS A 169 10.46 -10.00 -5.76
CA LYS A 169 9.76 -9.68 -7.00
C LYS A 169 8.86 -10.82 -7.47
N ASN A 170 9.37 -12.05 -7.52
CA ASN A 170 8.61 -13.19 -8.05
C ASN A 170 7.39 -13.50 -7.18
N GLU A 171 7.56 -13.51 -5.85
CA GLU A 171 6.46 -13.66 -4.91
C GLU A 171 5.42 -12.53 -5.08
N ALA A 172 5.85 -11.27 -5.22
CA ALA A 172 4.95 -10.15 -5.46
C ALA A 172 4.19 -10.25 -6.79
N VAL A 173 4.84 -10.73 -7.84
CA VAL A 173 4.23 -10.98 -9.16
C VAL A 173 3.13 -12.03 -9.06
N GLU A 174 3.37 -13.14 -8.36
CA GLU A 174 2.37 -14.19 -8.18
C GLU A 174 1.20 -13.72 -7.32
N LEU A 175 1.46 -12.95 -6.25
CA LEU A 175 0.42 -12.30 -5.46
C LEU A 175 -0.42 -11.33 -6.30
N ALA A 176 0.21 -10.53 -7.17
CA ALA A 176 -0.51 -9.61 -8.02
C ALA A 176 -1.43 -10.34 -9.00
N LYS A 177 -0.93 -11.38 -9.67
CA LYS A 177 -1.75 -12.21 -10.57
C LYS A 177 -2.96 -12.78 -9.86
N GLN A 178 -2.77 -13.45 -8.72
CA GLN A 178 -3.88 -14.02 -7.94
C GLN A 178 -4.94 -12.96 -7.59
N GLN A 179 -4.49 -11.81 -7.11
CA GLN A 179 -5.41 -10.75 -6.74
C GLN A 179 -6.12 -10.11 -7.95
N ILE A 180 -5.46 -10.01 -9.10
CA ILE A 180 -6.07 -9.49 -10.34
C ILE A 180 -7.12 -10.47 -10.85
N GLU A 181 -6.84 -11.78 -10.81
CA GLU A 181 -7.80 -12.82 -11.17
C GLU A 181 -9.05 -12.77 -10.28
N GLU A 182 -8.87 -12.62 -8.97
CA GLU A 182 -9.97 -12.41 -8.02
C GLU A 182 -10.77 -11.14 -8.33
N HIS A 183 -10.08 -10.04 -8.65
CA HIS A 183 -10.72 -8.79 -9.01
C HIS A 183 -11.52 -8.90 -10.31
N HIS A 184 -10.96 -9.52 -11.35
CA HIS A 184 -11.65 -9.76 -12.62
C HIS A 184 -12.85 -10.69 -12.43
N ARG A 185 -12.73 -11.72 -11.57
CA ARG A 185 -13.87 -12.58 -11.21
C ARG A 185 -14.99 -11.78 -10.55
N PHE A 186 -14.66 -10.88 -9.62
CA PHE A 186 -15.62 -9.98 -9.01
C PHE A 186 -16.30 -9.08 -10.04
N LEU A 187 -15.55 -8.49 -10.98
CA LEU A 187 -16.12 -7.68 -12.07
C LEU A 187 -17.04 -8.50 -12.98
N ALA A 188 -16.65 -9.72 -13.34
CA ALA A 188 -17.50 -10.62 -14.14
C ALA A 188 -18.80 -10.98 -13.40
N GLN A 189 -18.76 -11.15 -12.07
CA GLN A 189 -19.95 -11.40 -11.25
C GLN A 189 -20.91 -10.19 -11.13
N GLN A 190 -20.45 -8.98 -11.49
CA GLN A 190 -21.37 -7.84 -11.64
C GLN A 190 -22.19 -7.96 -12.92
N ASP A 191 -21.71 -8.71 -13.91
CA ASP A 191 -22.33 -8.90 -15.22
C ASP A 191 -23.14 -10.19 -15.35
N VAL A 192 -22.68 -11.29 -14.73
CA VAL A 192 -23.34 -12.60 -14.70
C VAL A 192 -23.52 -13.10 -13.27
N ASP A 193 -24.61 -13.82 -12.99
CA ASP A 193 -24.87 -14.35 -11.65
C ASP A 193 -24.03 -15.60 -11.35
N ARG A 194 -23.78 -16.42 -12.38
CA ARG A 194 -22.94 -17.62 -12.28
C ARG A 194 -21.93 -17.69 -13.43
N ILE A 195 -20.64 -17.74 -13.10
CA ILE A 195 -19.57 -17.96 -14.09
C ILE A 195 -19.48 -19.46 -14.41
N ILE A 196 -19.52 -19.80 -15.70
CA ILE A 196 -19.29 -21.16 -16.23
C ILE A 196 -17.80 -21.35 -16.54
N GLU A 197 -17.21 -20.42 -17.26
CA GLU A 197 -15.81 -20.46 -17.68
C GLU A 197 -15.22 -19.05 -17.63
N MET A 198 -13.94 -18.95 -17.28
CA MET A 198 -13.17 -17.72 -17.32
C MET A 198 -11.71 -18.05 -17.63
N LYS A 199 -11.15 -17.35 -18.62
CA LYS A 199 -9.73 -17.43 -18.98
C LYS A 199 -9.12 -16.06 -18.77
N ASN A 200 -7.97 -16.03 -18.09
CA ASN A 200 -7.24 -14.81 -17.76
C ASN A 200 -5.88 -14.85 -18.45
N GLU A 201 -5.53 -13.75 -19.09
CA GLU A 201 -4.20 -13.48 -19.62
C GLU A 201 -3.68 -12.22 -18.92
N ILE A 202 -2.58 -12.37 -18.17
CA ILE A 202 -2.01 -11.30 -17.36
C ILE A 202 -0.56 -11.12 -17.77
N LYS A 203 -0.26 -9.92 -18.30
CA LYS A 203 1.08 -9.52 -18.73
C LYS A 203 1.60 -8.42 -17.82
N ILE A 204 2.80 -8.61 -17.29
CA ILE A 204 3.48 -7.63 -16.43
C ILE A 204 4.62 -7.01 -17.24
N ASP A 205 4.57 -5.69 -17.46
CA ASP A 205 5.55 -4.98 -18.28
C ASP A 205 6.71 -4.44 -17.44
N GLN A 206 6.39 -3.75 -16.34
CA GLN A 206 7.38 -3.12 -15.47
C GLN A 206 7.12 -3.49 -14.02
N THR A 207 8.19 -3.57 -13.23
CA THR A 207 8.13 -3.82 -11.80
C THR A 207 9.12 -2.90 -11.09
N VAL A 208 8.59 -2.04 -10.23
CA VAL A 208 9.34 -1.03 -9.47
C VAL A 208 9.24 -1.35 -8.00
N TYR A 209 10.37 -1.30 -7.30
CA TYR A 209 10.41 -1.34 -5.84
C TYR A 209 10.33 0.09 -5.31
N LEU A 210 9.23 0.42 -4.64
CA LEU A 210 8.89 1.78 -4.24
C LEU A 210 8.81 1.91 -2.72
N HIS A 211 9.52 2.89 -2.16
CA HIS A 211 9.28 3.34 -0.80
C HIS A 211 8.33 4.54 -0.79
N ALA A 212 7.13 4.36 -0.23
CA ALA A 212 6.14 5.42 -0.10
C ALA A 212 6.01 5.89 1.35
N PRO A 213 6.05 7.21 1.63
CA PRO A 213 5.94 7.76 2.97
C PRO A 213 4.48 7.71 3.44
N VAL A 214 4.22 7.04 4.55
CA VAL A 214 2.90 7.00 5.18
C VAL A 214 2.99 7.46 6.63
N TRP A 215 2.15 8.42 6.97
CA TRP A 215 1.91 8.84 8.35
C TRP A 215 0.89 7.92 9.01
N PHE A 216 1.34 7.23 10.04
CA PHE A 216 0.52 6.47 10.98
C PHE A 216 0.18 7.38 12.16
N VAL A 217 -1.09 7.76 12.26
CA VAL A 217 -1.58 8.69 13.26
C VAL A 217 -2.53 7.93 14.18
N LYS A 218 -2.28 8.03 15.50
CA LYS A 218 -3.25 7.60 16.51
C LYS A 218 -3.86 8.83 17.16
N TYR A 219 -5.17 8.76 17.38
CA TYR A 219 -5.88 9.81 18.09
C TYR A 219 -6.93 9.22 19.01
N GLU A 220 -7.24 9.96 20.06
CA GLU A 220 -8.28 9.62 21.02
C GLU A 220 -9.48 10.56 20.85
N TYR A 221 -10.68 10.00 20.91
CA TYR A 221 -11.92 10.76 20.97
C TYR A 221 -12.91 10.05 21.91
N LYS A 222 -13.43 10.78 22.90
CA LYS A 222 -14.35 10.25 23.93
C LYS A 222 -13.83 8.97 24.62
N GLY A 223 -12.54 8.95 24.97
CA GLY A 223 -11.91 7.82 25.67
C GLY A 223 -11.66 6.58 24.81
N LYS A 224 -11.87 6.65 23.49
CA LYS A 224 -11.58 5.56 22.54
C LYS A 224 -10.44 5.95 21.60
N ALA A 225 -9.58 4.99 21.31
CA ALA A 225 -8.47 5.15 20.38
C ALA A 225 -8.90 4.81 18.94
N TYR A 226 -8.36 5.56 17.99
CA TYR A 226 -8.63 5.48 16.56
C TYR A 226 -7.33 5.67 15.78
N GLN A 227 -7.27 5.11 14.57
CA GLN A 227 -6.14 5.23 13.68
C GLN A 227 -6.50 5.99 12.40
N LEU A 228 -5.52 6.72 11.86
CA LEU A 228 -5.58 7.41 10.58
C LEU A 228 -4.26 7.22 9.84
N LEU A 229 -4.35 6.90 8.55
CA LEU A 229 -3.25 6.74 7.62
C LEU A 229 -3.30 7.86 6.59
N ILE A 230 -2.20 8.59 6.43
CA ILE A 230 -2.09 9.70 5.48
C ILE A 230 -0.87 9.49 4.61
N ASP A 231 -1.01 9.67 3.30
CA ASP A 231 0.11 9.71 2.38
C ASP A 231 0.96 10.96 2.62
N GLY A 232 2.23 10.78 2.98
CA GLY A 232 3.16 11.89 3.26
C GLY A 232 3.55 12.70 2.02
N SER A 233 3.30 12.19 0.82
CA SER A 233 3.63 12.88 -0.44
C SER A 233 2.51 13.78 -0.96
N THR A 234 1.26 13.50 -0.58
CA THR A 234 0.07 14.23 -1.04
C THR A 234 -0.73 14.89 0.08
N GLY A 235 -0.62 14.37 1.31
CA GLY A 235 -1.48 14.74 2.43
C GLY A 235 -2.89 14.14 2.34
N MET A 236 -3.14 13.27 1.36
CA MET A 236 -4.43 12.60 1.21
C MET A 236 -4.56 11.46 2.23
N VAL A 237 -5.78 11.28 2.74
CA VAL A 237 -6.07 10.19 3.66
C VAL A 237 -6.21 8.89 2.88
N ILE A 238 -5.41 7.90 3.27
CA ILE A 238 -5.45 6.54 2.72
C ILE A 238 -6.59 5.78 3.40
N LYS A 239 -6.64 5.82 4.74
CA LYS A 239 -7.66 5.14 5.56
C LYS A 239 -7.76 5.79 6.92
N GLY A 240 -8.97 5.85 7.51
CA GLY A 240 -9.12 6.32 8.88
C GLY A 240 -10.35 5.75 9.56
N ASP A 241 -10.19 5.37 10.82
CA ASP A 241 -11.30 4.91 11.65
C ASP A 241 -12.20 6.10 11.97
N ILE A 242 -13.50 5.96 11.71
CA ILE A 242 -14.49 6.99 11.99
C ILE A 242 -15.19 6.67 13.32
N PRO A 243 -15.14 7.57 14.32
CA PRO A 243 -15.92 7.40 15.54
C PRO A 243 -17.40 7.38 15.20
N SER A 244 -18.14 6.39 15.71
CA SER A 244 -19.58 6.35 15.50
C SER A 244 -20.23 7.58 16.11
N THR A 245 -20.96 8.32 15.27
CA THR A 245 -22.02 9.19 15.75
C THR A 245 -23.07 8.26 16.33
N GLY A 246 -23.23 8.25 17.64
CA GLY A 246 -24.39 7.60 18.26
C GLY A 246 -25.64 8.33 17.77
N PHE A 247 -26.14 7.96 16.59
CA PHE A 247 -27.49 8.28 16.16
C PHE A 247 -28.41 7.48 17.09
N GLY A 248 -28.63 8.05 18.27
CA GLY A 248 -29.85 7.79 19.02
C GLY A 248 -30.97 8.31 18.15
N ILE A 249 -31.65 7.37 17.47
CA ILE A 249 -32.99 7.61 16.96
C ILE A 249 -33.82 7.86 18.21
N PHE A 250 -34.09 9.13 18.50
CA PHE A 250 -35.19 9.55 19.36
C PHE A 250 -36.38 9.86 18.48
#